data_AF-A0A8J8HTU2-F1
#
_entry.id   AF-A0A8J8HTU2-F1
#
_cell.length_a   1.000
_cell.length_b   1.000
_cell.length_c   1.000
_cell.angle_alpha   90.00
_cell.angle_beta   90.00
_cell.angle_gamma   90.00
#
_symmetry.space_group_name_H-M   'P 1'
#
loop_
_entity.id
_entity.type
_entity.pdbx_description
1 polymer ?
#
loop_
_entity_poly.entity_id
_entity_poly.type
_entity_poly.pdbx_seq_one_letter_code
_entity_poly.pdbx_strand_id
1 'polypeptide(L)'
;MGKLAKASGAMAGGWQVAPDVEQLSAAAAAWRAEGLGDRSSNRQFLATFAIYLVKHFRTEEDRLERVNAPGWAWHRREHRRLVKQLRDLMNDLDLGLEVSPRIHQFLEAWRIHQETASLRRDAGSSRGH
;
A
#
# COMPACT_ATOMS: atom_id res chain seq x y z
N MET A 1 -39.40 -39.39 -10.34
CA MET A 1 -38.27 -38.94 -11.19
C MET A 1 -38.15 -37.43 -11.08
N GLY A 2 -37.38 -36.94 -10.10
CA GLY A 2 -37.15 -35.51 -9.90
C GLY A 2 -35.80 -35.10 -10.46
N LYS A 3 -35.79 -34.28 -11.52
CA LYS A 3 -34.57 -33.69 -12.09
C LYS A 3 -34.06 -32.61 -11.13
N LEU A 4 -32.83 -32.78 -10.64
CA LEU A 4 -32.06 -31.75 -9.95
C LEU A 4 -31.65 -30.68 -10.97
N ALA A 5 -32.23 -29.49 -10.87
CA ALA A 5 -31.68 -28.29 -11.50
C ALA A 5 -30.55 -27.77 -10.61
N LYS A 6 -29.32 -27.78 -11.14
CA LYS A 6 -28.15 -27.10 -10.56
C LYS A 6 -28.39 -25.58 -10.67
N ALA A 7 -28.64 -24.94 -9.54
CA ALA A 7 -28.57 -23.48 -9.44
C ALA A 7 -27.10 -23.05 -9.28
N SER A 8 -26.73 -22.07 -10.10
CA SER A 8 -25.43 -21.45 -10.26
C SER A 8 -24.73 -21.09 -8.95
N GLY A 9 -23.50 -21.57 -8.78
CA GLY A 9 -22.55 -21.04 -7.81
C GLY A 9 -21.85 -19.81 -8.38
N ALA A 10 -22.32 -18.61 -8.03
CA ALA A 10 -21.55 -17.39 -8.18
C ALA A 10 -20.67 -17.22 -6.92
N MET A 11 -19.47 -17.78 -6.95
CA MET A 11 -18.41 -17.44 -5.99
C MET A 11 -17.61 -16.26 -6.55
N ALA A 12 -18.23 -15.08 -6.55
CA ALA A 12 -17.54 -13.81 -6.77
C ALA A 12 -17.31 -13.13 -5.43
N GLY A 13 -16.39 -13.70 -4.62
CA GLY A 13 -15.82 -13.03 -3.45
C GLY A 13 -14.78 -12.00 -3.89
N GLY A 14 -15.16 -11.09 -4.78
CA GLY A 14 -14.32 -9.97 -5.21
C GLY A 14 -14.28 -8.94 -4.08
N TRP A 15 -13.34 -9.11 -3.16
CA TRP A 15 -13.04 -8.06 -2.19
C TRP A 15 -12.33 -6.94 -2.93
N GLN A 16 -13.10 -5.92 -3.30
CA GLN A 16 -12.61 -4.68 -3.87
C GLN A 16 -11.43 -4.17 -3.04
N VAL A 17 -10.32 -3.93 -3.74
CA VAL A 17 -9.21 -3.11 -3.25
C VAL A 17 -9.86 -1.85 -2.68
N ALA A 18 -9.53 -1.49 -1.43
CA ALA A 18 -10.11 -0.30 -0.82
C ALA A 18 -9.94 0.88 -1.79
N PRO A 19 -10.97 1.73 -1.97
CA PRO A 19 -11.00 2.77 -3.01
C PRO A 19 -9.87 3.82 -2.87
N ASP A 20 -9.10 3.78 -1.77
CA ASP A 20 -7.92 4.61 -1.57
C ASP A 20 -6.68 4.15 -2.36
N VAL A 21 -6.50 2.85 -2.61
CA VAL A 21 -5.34 2.30 -3.34
C VAL A 21 -5.39 2.64 -4.83
N GLU A 22 -6.57 2.57 -5.45
CA GLU A 22 -6.75 2.91 -6.88
C GLU A 22 -6.50 4.39 -7.14
N GLN A 23 -6.97 5.28 -6.26
CA GLN A 23 -6.74 6.72 -6.38
C GLN A 23 -5.26 7.09 -6.29
N LEU A 24 -4.46 6.31 -5.56
CA LEU A 24 -3.01 6.54 -5.44
C LEU A 24 -2.18 5.79 -6.46
N SER A 25 -2.67 4.66 -6.98
CA SER A 25 -2.17 4.11 -8.24
C SER A 25 -2.32 5.14 -9.35
N ALA A 26 -3.47 5.81 -9.43
CA ALA A 26 -3.72 6.91 -10.37
C ALA A 26 -2.85 8.13 -10.07
N ALA A 27 -2.68 8.55 -8.81
CA ALA A 27 -1.80 9.67 -8.47
C ALA A 27 -0.31 9.36 -8.70
N ALA A 28 0.13 8.12 -8.46
CA ALA A 28 1.48 7.66 -8.76
C ALA A 28 1.68 7.46 -10.27
N ALA A 29 0.65 7.05 -11.01
CA ALA A 29 0.65 6.99 -12.46
C ALA A 29 0.67 8.39 -13.09
N ALA A 30 -0.09 9.34 -12.53
CA ALA A 30 -0.06 10.75 -12.91
C ALA A 30 1.31 11.36 -12.62
N TRP A 31 1.89 11.10 -11.44
CA TRP A 31 3.28 11.49 -11.12
C TRP A 31 4.30 10.87 -12.09
N ARG A 32 4.07 9.63 -12.55
CA ARG A 32 4.91 8.99 -13.59
C ARG A 32 4.67 9.55 -15.01
N ALA A 33 3.49 10.08 -15.30
CA ALA A 33 3.07 10.48 -16.65
C ALA A 33 3.27 11.98 -16.95
N GLU A 34 3.10 12.87 -15.97
CA GLU A 34 3.07 14.33 -16.19
C GLU A 34 4.45 15.02 -16.15
N GLY A 35 5.52 14.28 -15.82
CA GLY A 35 6.87 14.80 -15.83
C GLY A 35 7.51 14.74 -14.45
N LEU A 36 8.59 13.97 -14.40
CA LEU A 36 9.52 13.95 -13.28
C LEU A 36 10.10 15.35 -13.04
N GLY A 37 10.28 15.69 -11.77
CA GLY A 37 11.56 16.31 -11.39
C GLY A 37 11.56 17.78 -11.01
N ASP A 38 10.44 18.50 -11.07
CA ASP A 38 10.43 19.81 -10.41
C ASP A 38 10.13 19.70 -8.92
N ARG A 39 10.75 20.59 -8.15
CA ARG A 39 10.71 20.57 -6.70
C ARG A 39 9.30 20.72 -6.13
N SER A 40 8.43 21.50 -6.77
CA SER A 40 7.06 21.74 -6.31
C SER A 40 6.20 20.49 -6.51
N SER A 41 6.27 19.88 -7.69
CA SER A 41 5.55 18.65 -8.00
C SER A 41 5.98 17.49 -7.10
N ASN A 42 7.28 17.33 -6.88
CA ASN A 42 7.81 16.35 -5.93
C ASN A 42 7.31 16.60 -4.50
N ARG A 43 7.19 17.88 -4.09
CA ARG A 43 6.72 18.24 -2.74
C ARG A 43 5.26 17.90 -2.55
N GLN A 44 4.42 18.28 -3.51
CA GLN A 44 2.99 18.00 -3.48
C GLN A 44 2.71 16.51 -3.47
N PHE A 45 3.44 15.75 -4.30
CA PHE A 45 3.36 14.31 -4.33
C PHE A 45 3.72 13.69 -2.97
N LEU A 46 4.91 13.97 -2.43
CA LEU A 46 5.36 13.38 -1.17
C LEU A 46 4.45 13.74 0.01
N ALA A 47 3.95 14.97 0.07
CA ALA A 47 3.02 15.39 1.12
C ALA A 47 1.68 14.63 1.04
N THR A 48 1.11 14.51 -0.16
CA THR A 48 -0.14 13.78 -0.40
C THR A 48 0.04 12.30 -0.07
N PHE A 49 1.15 11.72 -0.52
CA PHE A 49 1.48 10.31 -0.29
C PHE A 49 1.73 10.00 1.19
N ALA A 50 2.32 10.93 1.96
CA ALA A 50 2.54 10.78 3.39
C ALA A 50 1.23 10.68 4.18
N ILE A 51 0.27 11.55 3.89
CA ILE A 51 -1.05 11.54 4.54
C ILE A 51 -1.72 10.18 4.33
N TYR A 52 -1.71 9.71 3.09
CA TYR A 52 -2.24 8.39 2.78
C TYR A 52 -1.51 7.27 3.52
N LEU A 53 -0.19 7.20 3.41
CA LEU A 53 0.58 6.09 3.96
C LEU A 53 0.35 5.93 5.45
N VAL A 54 0.31 7.05 6.19
CA VAL A 54 0.04 7.02 7.63
C VAL A 54 -1.36 6.47 7.92
N LYS A 55 -2.38 6.88 7.15
CA LYS A 55 -3.75 6.38 7.29
C LYS A 55 -3.84 4.88 6.93
N HIS A 56 -3.22 4.48 5.83
CA HIS A 56 -3.19 3.10 5.36
C HIS A 56 -2.50 2.20 6.40
N PHE A 57 -1.28 2.55 6.81
CA PHE A 57 -0.54 1.81 7.83
C PHE A 57 -1.36 1.70 9.11
N ARG A 58 -1.90 2.80 9.65
CA ARG A 58 -2.73 2.73 10.88
C ARG A 58 -3.90 1.75 10.73
N THR A 59 -4.61 1.78 9.60
CA THR A 59 -5.75 0.89 9.36
C THR A 59 -5.32 -0.59 9.34
N GLU A 60 -4.21 -0.91 8.67
CA GLU A 60 -3.67 -2.27 8.66
C GLU A 60 -3.16 -2.69 10.03
N GLU A 61 -2.46 -1.79 10.71
CA GLU A 61 -1.90 -2.00 12.03
C GLU A 61 -3.00 -2.34 13.05
N ASP A 62 -4.06 -1.51 13.11
CA ASP A 62 -5.22 -1.73 13.97
C ASP A 62 -5.92 -3.07 13.65
N ARG A 63 -5.95 -3.49 12.37
CA ARG A 63 -6.54 -4.77 11.96
C ARG A 63 -5.67 -5.96 12.40
N LEU A 64 -4.37 -5.90 12.15
CA LEU A 64 -3.42 -6.98 12.46
C LEU A 64 -3.24 -7.17 13.97
N GLU A 65 -3.24 -6.07 14.73
CA GLU A 65 -3.19 -6.09 16.19
C GLU A 65 -4.43 -6.76 16.78
N ARG A 66 -5.63 -6.39 16.30
CA ARG A 66 -6.91 -6.96 16.79
C ARG A 66 -7.02 -8.47 16.62
N VAL A 67 -6.41 -9.02 15.58
CA VAL A 67 -6.42 -10.47 15.32
C VAL A 67 -5.16 -11.19 15.82
N ASN A 68 -4.28 -10.48 16.54
CA ASN A 68 -2.99 -10.97 17.00
C ASN A 68 -2.18 -11.68 15.90
N ALA A 69 -2.12 -11.04 14.73
CA ALA A 69 -1.54 -11.65 13.53
C ALA A 69 -0.07 -12.04 13.74
N PRO A 70 0.33 -13.28 13.41
CA PRO A 70 1.74 -13.66 13.42
C PRO A 70 2.58 -12.70 12.56
N GLY A 71 3.68 -12.19 13.13
CA GLY A 71 4.57 -11.26 12.42
C GLY A 71 4.11 -9.79 12.43
N TRP A 72 3.02 -9.45 13.13
CA TRP A 72 2.56 -8.08 13.38
C TRP A 72 3.69 -7.11 13.75
N ALA A 73 4.54 -7.48 14.71
CA ALA A 73 5.64 -6.64 15.17
C ALA A 73 6.68 -6.36 14.08
N TRP A 74 6.91 -7.31 13.17
CA TRP A 74 7.79 -7.10 12.02
C TRP A 74 7.13 -6.17 10.98
N HIS A 75 5.85 -6.39 10.68
CA HIS A 75 5.07 -5.55 9.76
C HIS A 75 5.08 -4.08 10.19
N ARG A 76 4.85 -3.83 11.48
CA ARG A 76 4.91 -2.49 12.08
C ARG A 76 6.29 -1.85 11.98
N ARG A 77 7.38 -2.63 12.07
CA ARG A 77 8.73 -2.09 11.85
C ARG A 77 8.95 -1.66 10.42
N GLU A 78 8.47 -2.43 9.44
CA GLU A 78 8.57 -2.04 8.03
C GLU A 78 7.78 -0.77 7.73
N HIS A 79 6.58 -0.60 8.30
CA HIS A 79 5.83 0.66 8.23
C HIS A 79 6.65 1.84 8.75
N ARG A 80 7.23 1.70 9.95
CA ARG A 80 8.09 2.76 10.53
C ARG A 80 9.30 3.08 9.66
N ARG A 81 9.92 2.06 9.05
CA ARG A 81 11.05 2.24 8.12
C ARG A 81 10.61 3.05 6.89
N LEU A 82 9.48 2.72 6.28
CA LEU A 82 8.93 3.43 5.13
C LEU A 82 8.56 4.89 5.48
N VAL A 83 7.92 5.14 6.63
CA VAL A 83 7.62 6.50 7.10
C VAL A 83 8.90 7.32 7.29
N LYS A 84 9.96 6.70 7.84
CA LYS A 84 11.25 7.38 7.96
C LYS A 84 11.83 7.75 6.59
N GLN A 85 11.85 6.81 5.65
CA GLN A 85 12.36 7.06 4.29
C GLN A 85 11.61 8.20 3.61
N LEU A 86 10.28 8.26 3.76
CA LEU A 86 9.47 9.34 3.22
C LEU A 86 9.83 10.69 3.84
N ARG A 87 10.03 10.75 5.15
CA ARG A 87 10.47 11.98 5.83
C ARG A 87 11.85 12.42 5.35
N ASP A 88 12.78 11.48 5.18
CA ASP A 88 14.11 11.79 4.67
C ASP A 88 14.02 12.39 3.26
N LEU A 89 13.17 11.83 2.37
CA LEU A 89 12.91 12.39 1.04
C LEU A 89 12.35 13.83 1.08
N MET A 90 11.39 14.09 1.98
CA MET A 90 10.81 15.43 2.14
C MET A 90 11.85 16.43 2.63
N ASN A 91 12.70 16.04 3.60
CA ASN A 91 13.78 16.88 4.10
C ASN A 91 14.82 17.17 3.02
N ASP A 92 15.23 16.16 2.26
CA ASP A 92 16.21 16.32 1.18
C ASP A 92 15.68 17.26 0.10
N LEU A 93 14.39 17.15 -0.24
CA LEU A 93 13.72 18.07 -1.15
C LEU A 93 13.69 19.51 -0.59
N ASP A 94 13.47 19.68 0.72
CA ASP A 94 13.49 20.99 1.38
C ASP A 94 14.89 21.61 1.45
N LEU A 95 15.94 20.79 1.45
CA LEU A 95 17.32 21.23 1.28
C LEU A 95 17.68 21.53 -0.18
N GLY A 96 16.77 21.29 -1.13
CA GLY A 96 16.99 21.50 -2.56
C GLY A 96 17.79 20.40 -3.25
N LEU A 97 17.87 19.22 -2.62
CA LEU A 97 18.51 18.06 -3.23
C LEU A 97 17.58 17.40 -4.26
N GLU A 98 18.19 16.80 -5.28
CA GLU A 98 17.46 16.02 -6.27
C GLU A 98 17.01 14.68 -5.66
N VAL A 99 15.70 14.46 -5.61
CA VAL A 99 15.09 13.29 -4.95
C VAL A 99 14.37 12.35 -5.90
N SER A 100 14.12 12.74 -7.15
CA SER A 100 13.27 11.99 -8.09
C SER A 100 13.66 10.50 -8.25
N PRO A 101 14.95 10.14 -8.39
CA PRO A 101 15.35 8.72 -8.45
C PRO A 101 15.04 7.96 -7.15
N ARG A 102 15.18 8.63 -6.00
CA ARG A 102 14.92 8.03 -4.68
C ARG A 102 13.42 7.93 -4.38
N ILE A 103 12.61 8.83 -4.92
CA ILE A 103 11.14 8.69 -4.89
C ILE A 103 10.74 7.41 -5.61
N HIS A 104 11.30 7.13 -6.78
CA HIS A 104 11.01 5.89 -7.52
C HIS A 104 11.40 4.63 -6.72
N GLN A 105 12.60 4.61 -6.13
CA GLN A 105 13.06 3.50 -5.30
C GLN A 105 12.14 3.28 -4.09
N PHE A 106 11.69 4.36 -3.46
CA PHE A 106 10.75 4.30 -2.35
C PHE A 106 9.40 3.71 -2.76
N LEU A 107 8.86 4.09 -3.94
CA LEU A 107 7.61 3.55 -4.44
C LEU A 107 7.69 2.04 -4.74
N GLU A 108 8.80 1.56 -5.31
CA GLU A 108 9.01 0.12 -5.49
C GLU A 108 9.12 -0.62 -4.15
N ALA A 109 9.85 -0.05 -3.18
CA ALA A 109 9.96 -0.65 -1.85
C ALA A 109 8.59 -0.73 -1.15
N TRP A 110 7.76 0.31 -1.30
CA TRP A 110 6.39 0.29 -0.79
C TRP A 110 5.51 -0.75 -1.50
N ARG A 111 5.60 -0.87 -2.84
CA ARG A 111 4.84 -1.88 -3.60
C ARG A 111 5.17 -3.31 -3.15
N ILE A 112 6.44 -3.64 -3.01
CA ILE A 112 6.89 -4.96 -2.54
C ILE A 112 6.35 -5.25 -1.12
N HIS A 113 6.34 -4.24 -0.24
CA HIS A 113 5.74 -4.36 1.10
C HIS A 113 4.24 -4.71 1.02
N GLN A 114 3.48 -4.04 0.15
CA GLN A 114 2.05 -4.32 -0.04
C GLN A 114 1.79 -5.76 -0.52
N GLU A 115 2.56 -6.24 -1.50
CA GLU A 115 2.44 -7.59 -2.03
C GLU A 115 2.73 -8.66 -0.96
N THR A 116 3.82 -8.47 -0.21
CA THR A 116 4.21 -9.40 0.86
C THR A 116 3.25 -9.42 2.04
N ALA A 117 2.67 -8.27 2.39
CA ALA A 117 1.62 -8.15 3.40
C ALA A 117 0.34 -8.91 3.01
N SER A 118 -0.03 -8.81 1.73
CA SER A 118 -1.21 -9.47 1.17
C SER A 118 -1.05 -10.99 1.17
N LEU A 119 0.11 -11.50 0.71
CA LEU A 119 0.38 -12.95 0.67
C LEU A 119 0.37 -13.61 2.06
N ARG A 120 0.86 -12.92 3.10
CA ARG A 120 0.82 -13.43 4.48
C ARG A 120 -0.59 -13.44 5.08
N ARG A 121 -1.48 -12.58 4.58
CA ARG A 121 -2.89 -12.53 5.00
C ARG A 121 -3.65 -13.76 4.49
N ASP A 122 -3.36 -14.23 3.28
CA ASP A 122 -4.02 -15.38 2.66
C ASP A 122 -3.49 -16.73 3.16
N ALA A 123 -2.20 -16.80 3.49
CA ALA A 123 -1.58 -18.01 4.06
C ALA A 123 -2.14 -18.39 5.45
N GLY A 124 -2.82 -17.48 6.14
CA GLY A 124 -3.51 -17.74 7.41
C GLY A 124 -4.96 -18.24 7.26
N SER A 125 -5.54 -18.16 6.06
CA SER A 125 -6.95 -18.50 5.81
C SER A 125 -7.17 -19.96 5.35
N SER A 126 -6.11 -20.76 5.23
CA SER A 126 -6.17 -22.17 4.84
C SER A 126 -6.18 -23.12 6.04
N ARG A 127 -7.17 -22.99 6.93
CA ARG A 127 -7.59 -24.08 7.83
C ARG A 127 -9.09 -24.00 8.05
N GLY A 128 -9.81 -24.88 7.35
CA GLY A 128 -11.20 -25.16 7.64
C GLY A 128 -12.04 -25.47 6.42
N HIS A 129 -11.70 -26.51 5.67
CA HIS A 129 -12.66 -27.36 4.97
C HIS A 129 -12.11 -28.79 4.91
#